data_AF-A0A9N8W3Z1-F1
#
_entry.id   AF-A0A9N8W3Z1-F1
#
_cell.length_a   1.000
_cell.length_b   1.000
_cell.length_c   1.000
_cell.angle_alpha   90.00
_cell.angle_beta   90.00
_cell.angle_gamma   90.00
#
_symmetry.space_group_name_H-M   'P 1'
#
loop_
_entity.id
_entity.type
_entity.pdbx_description
1 polymer ?
#
loop_
_entity_poly.entity_id
_entity_poly.type
_entity_poly.pdbx_seq_one_letter_code
_entity_poly.pdbx_strand_id
1 'polypeptide(L)'
;MNIRNLNIKETSRFSAFVPDAFGSNPRQLESYFKQIYTFIPDPRIPISPAALAGAAAYKAVRDTPRPTFEIRHTDEVDRIRETAAREALNLLRTFPLPTIDPQIVVLSAEAAAHRLYDHEHFAKF
;
A
#
# COMPACT_ATOMS: atom_id res chain seq x y z
N MET A 1 58.01 2.35 -24.00
CA MET A 1 57.43 3.64 -23.58
C MET A 1 55.95 3.38 -23.34
N ASN A 2 55.52 3.45 -22.06
CA ASN A 2 54.32 2.77 -21.55
C ASN A 2 53.22 3.81 -21.34
N ILE A 3 52.15 3.78 -22.14
CA ILE A 3 51.01 4.69 -22.00
C ILE A 3 50.05 4.03 -21.00
N ARG A 4 50.01 4.57 -19.79
CA ARG A 4 49.10 4.12 -18.73
C ARG A 4 47.66 4.36 -19.17
N ASN A 5 46.90 3.28 -19.28
CA ASN A 5 45.45 3.29 -19.36
C ASN A 5 44.89 4.01 -18.12
N LEU A 6 44.35 5.21 -18.33
CA LEU A 6 43.44 5.86 -17.39
C LEU A 6 42.18 5.00 -17.31
N ASN A 7 42.13 4.14 -16.30
CA ASN A 7 40.93 3.41 -15.91
C ASN A 7 39.97 4.42 -15.29
N ILE A 8 39.13 5.04 -16.12
CA ILE A 8 37.97 5.80 -15.67
C ILE A 8 36.97 4.77 -15.16
N LYS A 9 37.13 4.36 -13.90
CA LYS A 9 36.09 3.66 -13.17
C LYS A 9 35.16 4.74 -12.64
N GLU A 10 34.15 5.07 -13.45
CA GLU A 10 33.07 5.97 -13.07
C GLU A 10 32.48 5.53 -11.73
N THR A 11 32.58 6.45 -10.77
CA THR A 11 31.76 6.51 -9.58
C THR A 11 30.32 6.81 -9.96
N SER A 12 29.40 5.88 -9.73
CA SER A 12 27.98 6.19 -9.59
C SER A 12 27.23 5.01 -8.95
N ARG A 13 27.37 4.85 -7.63
CA ARG A 13 26.30 4.22 -6.85
C ARG A 13 25.39 5.34 -6.39
N PHE A 14 24.48 5.77 -7.28
CA PHE A 14 23.27 6.47 -6.87
C PHE A 14 22.44 5.50 -6.02
N SER A 15 22.68 5.49 -4.72
CA SER A 15 21.73 4.98 -3.74
C SER A 15 20.68 6.08 -3.55
N ALA A 16 19.74 6.18 -4.49
CA ALA A 16 18.53 6.94 -4.23
C ALA A 16 17.80 6.21 -3.10
N PHE A 17 17.69 6.86 -1.94
CA PHE A 17 16.73 6.45 -0.92
C PHE A 17 15.35 6.66 -1.54
N VAL A 18 14.84 5.63 -2.22
CA VAL A 18 13.45 5.61 -2.69
C VAL A 18 12.65 5.25 -1.44
N PRO A 19 11.86 6.19 -0.86
CA PRO A 19 11.00 5.84 0.26
C PRO A 19 10.16 4.64 -0.15
N ASP A 20 10.06 3.66 0.74
CA ASP A 20 9.30 2.44 0.51
C ASP A 20 7.92 2.80 -0.04
N ALA A 21 7.57 2.19 -1.15
CA ALA A 21 6.38 2.56 -1.89
C ALA A 21 5.14 2.26 -1.04
N PHE A 22 4.22 3.22 -0.87
CA PHE A 22 3.04 3.06 0.02
C PHE A 22 2.35 1.70 -0.14
N GLY A 23 2.14 1.01 0.98
CA GLY A 23 1.57 -0.34 1.00
C GLY A 23 2.56 -1.49 0.79
N SER A 24 3.87 -1.23 0.71
CA SER A 24 4.91 -2.28 0.68
C SER A 24 5.20 -2.91 2.05
N ASN A 25 4.76 -2.31 3.15
CA ASN A 25 5.01 -2.78 4.51
C ASN A 25 3.72 -3.31 5.18
N PRO A 26 3.51 -4.64 5.23
CA PRO A 26 2.31 -5.24 5.82
C PRO A 26 2.07 -4.86 7.28
N ARG A 27 3.13 -4.73 8.09
CA ARG A 27 3.02 -4.36 9.52
C ARG A 27 2.49 -2.94 9.69
N GLN A 28 2.91 -2.03 8.82
CA GLN A 28 2.41 -0.66 8.83
C GLN A 28 0.92 -0.61 8.47
N LEU A 29 0.51 -1.35 7.42
CA LEU A 29 -0.89 -1.44 7.01
C LEU A 29 -1.77 -2.07 8.09
N GLU A 30 -1.29 -3.14 8.74
CA GLU A 30 -1.96 -3.75 9.90
C GLU A 30 -2.12 -2.76 11.05
N SER A 31 -1.10 -1.94 11.33
CA SER A 31 -1.16 -0.91 12.36
C SER A 31 -2.25 0.12 12.06
N TYR A 32 -2.36 0.59 10.82
CA TYR A 32 -3.43 1.51 10.41
C TYR A 32 -4.81 0.87 10.54
N PHE A 33 -4.94 -0.41 10.14
CA PHE A 33 -6.18 -1.16 10.34
C PHE A 33 -6.58 -1.20 11.82
N LYS A 34 -5.65 -1.56 12.71
CA LYS A 34 -5.91 -1.61 14.15
C LYS A 34 -6.31 -0.24 14.70
N GLN A 35 -5.65 0.83 14.28
CA GLN A 35 -5.96 2.19 14.70
C GLN A 35 -7.38 2.62 14.34
N ILE A 36 -7.92 2.15 13.22
CA ILE A 36 -9.24 2.57 12.71
C ILE A 36 -10.37 1.63 13.14
N TYR A 37 -10.15 0.32 13.09
CA TYR A 37 -11.22 -0.68 13.29
C TYR A 37 -11.17 -1.41 14.63
N THR A 38 -10.02 -1.42 15.31
CA THR A 38 -9.87 -2.16 16.59
C THR A 38 -9.83 -1.22 17.77
N PHE A 39 -9.05 -0.15 17.66
CA PHE A 39 -8.99 0.91 18.65
C PHE A 39 -9.94 2.03 18.23
N ILE A 40 -10.68 2.59 19.19
CA ILE A 40 -11.44 3.81 18.94
C ILE A 40 -10.42 4.90 18.63
N PRO A 41 -10.46 5.55 17.44
CA PRO A 41 -9.52 6.62 17.12
C PRO A 41 -9.65 7.72 18.18
N ASP A 42 -8.52 8.11 18.80
CA ASP A 42 -8.53 9.28 19.67
C ASP A 42 -8.96 10.50 18.83
N PRO A 43 -10.08 11.17 19.16
CA PRO A 43 -10.57 12.31 18.38
C PRO A 43 -9.58 13.48 18.33
N ARG A 44 -8.56 13.49 19.20
CA ARG A 44 -7.50 14.51 19.23
C ARG A 44 -6.35 14.22 18.25
N ILE A 45 -6.24 12.99 17.76
CA ILE A 45 -5.21 12.59 16.81
C ILE A 45 -5.84 12.51 15.42
N PRO A 46 -5.52 13.46 14.51
CA PRO A 46 -6.10 13.45 13.18
C PRO A 46 -5.69 12.19 12.42
N ILE A 47 -6.68 11.51 11.83
CA ILE A 47 -6.41 10.34 11.00
C ILE A 47 -5.81 10.82 9.68
N SER A 48 -4.65 10.27 9.34
CA SER A 48 -3.94 10.66 8.12
C SER A 48 -4.58 9.99 6.87
N PRO A 49 -4.42 10.58 5.68
CA PRO A 49 -4.84 9.95 4.42
C PRO A 49 -4.24 8.55 4.24
N ALA A 50 -2.97 8.40 4.64
CA ALA A 50 -2.23 7.14 4.62
C ALA A 50 -2.85 6.08 5.54
N ALA A 51 -3.34 6.48 6.72
CA ALA A 51 -4.00 5.57 7.64
C ALA A 51 -5.33 5.07 7.06
N LEU A 52 -6.16 5.97 6.49
CA LEU A 52 -7.42 5.56 5.83
C LEU A 52 -7.15 4.61 4.66
N ALA A 53 -6.26 4.99 3.75
CA ALA A 53 -5.92 4.18 2.58
C ALA A 53 -5.34 2.82 2.99
N GLY A 54 -4.45 2.81 3.99
CA GLY A 54 -3.77 1.60 4.43
C GLY A 54 -4.68 0.65 5.19
N ALA A 55 -5.59 1.17 6.02
CA ALA A 55 -6.59 0.37 6.70
C ALA A 55 -7.60 -0.25 5.72
N ALA A 56 -8.06 0.53 4.72
CA ALA A 56 -8.89 0.03 3.64
C ALA A 56 -8.21 -1.08 2.84
N ALA A 57 -6.94 -0.88 2.46
CA ALA A 57 -6.14 -1.87 1.75
C ALA A 57 -5.97 -3.17 2.55
N TYR A 58 -5.59 -3.05 3.83
CA TYR A 58 -5.41 -4.21 4.71
C TYR A 58 -6.70 -5.00 4.89
N LYS A 59 -7.81 -4.29 5.13
CA LYS A 59 -9.14 -4.91 5.26
C LYS A 59 -9.53 -5.64 3.97
N ALA A 60 -9.37 -5.02 2.81
CA ALA A 60 -9.72 -5.62 1.52
C ALA A 60 -8.98 -6.94 1.25
N VAL A 61 -7.68 -7.02 1.55
CA VAL A 61 -6.89 -8.25 1.38
C VAL A 61 -7.32 -9.35 2.35
N ARG A 62 -7.73 -8.99 3.58
CA ARG A 62 -8.19 -9.95 4.61
C ARG A 62 -9.62 -10.44 4.38
N ASP A 63 -10.49 -9.57 3.89
CA ASP A 63 -11.89 -9.88 3.59
C ASP A 63 -12.05 -10.64 2.27
N THR A 64 -11.04 -10.60 1.39
CA THR A 64 -11.04 -11.39 0.16
C THR A 64 -10.80 -12.86 0.50
N PRO A 65 -11.79 -13.76 0.26
CA PRO A 65 -11.63 -15.17 0.55
C PRO A 65 -10.48 -15.73 -0.28
N ARG A 66 -9.64 -16.57 0.34
CA ARG A 66 -8.60 -17.28 -0.41
C ARG A 66 -9.27 -18.12 -1.50
N PRO A 67 -8.82 -18.01 -2.75
CA PRO A 67 -9.37 -18.80 -3.84
C PRO A 67 -9.30 -20.30 -3.50
N THR A 68 -10.45 -20.98 -3.54
CA THR A 68 -10.54 -22.44 -3.43
C THR A 68 -10.23 -23.15 -4.76
N PHE A 69 -10.17 -22.40 -5.87
CA PHE A 69 -9.87 -22.87 -7.22
C PHE A 69 -8.87 -21.92 -7.89
N GLU A 70 -8.16 -22.33 -8.95
CA GLU A 70 -7.26 -21.46 -9.71
C GLU A 70 -8.04 -20.31 -10.39
N ILE A 71 -8.22 -19.20 -9.68
CA ILE A 71 -8.67 -17.93 -10.25
C ILE A 71 -7.43 -17.28 -10.87
N ARG A 72 -7.60 -16.60 -12.01
CA ARG A 72 -6.51 -15.83 -12.63
C ARG A 72 -6.12 -14.70 -11.69
N HIS A 73 -4.82 -14.60 -11.40
CA HIS A 73 -4.23 -13.58 -10.52
C HIS A 73 -4.72 -12.15 -10.82
N THR A 74 -4.87 -11.79 -12.10
CA THR A 74 -5.38 -10.48 -12.53
C THR A 74 -6.79 -10.20 -12.02
N ASP A 75 -7.68 -11.20 -12.06
CA ASP A 75 -9.07 -11.05 -11.66
C ASP A 75 -9.20 -10.90 -10.14
N GLU A 76 -8.27 -11.49 -9.38
CA GLU A 76 -8.20 -11.35 -7.93
C GLU A 76 -7.67 -9.99 -7.51
N VAL A 77 -6.60 -9.54 -8.16
CA VAL A 77 -6.04 -8.20 -7.94
C VAL A 77 -7.08 -7.13 -8.23
N ASP A 78 -7.83 -7.24 -9.33
CA ASP A 78 -8.87 -6.29 -9.67
C ASP A 78 -10.00 -6.28 -8.62
N ARG A 79 -10.44 -7.45 -8.13
CA ARG A 79 -11.44 -7.54 -7.05
C ARG A 79 -10.95 -6.93 -5.74
N ILE A 80 -9.70 -7.20 -5.36
CA ILE A 80 -9.10 -6.65 -4.14
C ILE A 80 -8.99 -5.13 -4.25
N ARG A 81 -8.57 -4.61 -5.40
CA ARG A 81 -8.50 -3.17 -5.66
C ARG A 81 -9.88 -2.52 -5.58
N GLU A 82 -10.89 -3.10 -6.22
CA GLU A 82 -12.27 -2.58 -6.14
C GLU A 82 -12.79 -2.57 -4.69
N THR A 83 -12.51 -3.64 -3.94
CA THR A 83 -12.88 -3.74 -2.53
C THR A 83 -12.18 -2.67 -1.68
N ALA A 84 -10.88 -2.46 -1.89
CA ALA A 84 -10.10 -1.43 -1.22
C ALA A 84 -10.62 -0.02 -1.55
N ALA A 85 -10.95 0.24 -2.81
CA ALA A 85 -11.52 1.51 -3.25
C ALA A 85 -12.85 1.80 -2.56
N ARG A 86 -13.75 0.82 -2.53
CA ARG A 86 -15.06 0.92 -1.87
C ARG A 86 -14.90 1.18 -0.37
N GLU A 87 -13.98 0.49 0.28
CA GLU A 87 -13.73 0.68 1.70
C GLU A 87 -13.10 2.04 2.01
N ALA A 88 -12.18 2.52 1.17
CA ALA A 88 -11.61 3.87 1.31
C ALA A 88 -12.70 4.95 1.21
N LEU A 89 -13.65 4.80 0.29
CA LEU A 89 -14.81 5.70 0.18
C LEU A 89 -15.71 5.64 1.42
N ASN A 90 -15.94 4.46 1.98
CA ASN A 90 -16.71 4.32 3.23
C ASN A 90 -16.01 5.01 4.40
N LEU A 91 -14.70 4.81 4.53
CA LEU A 91 -13.90 5.45 5.58
C LEU A 91 -13.88 6.97 5.44
N LEU A 92 -13.80 7.51 4.22
CA LEU A 92 -13.84 8.96 3.97
C LEU A 92 -15.20 9.58 4.31
N ARG A 93 -16.29 8.82 4.30
CA ARG A 93 -17.60 9.30 4.79
C ARG A 93 -17.62 9.42 6.32
N THR A 94 -16.94 8.51 7.01
CA THR A 94 -16.84 8.50 8.48
C THR A 94 -15.79 9.51 8.98
N PHE A 95 -14.66 9.61 8.27
CA PHE A 95 -13.50 10.44 8.61
C PHE A 95 -13.18 11.36 7.42
N PRO A 96 -13.97 12.42 7.20
CA PRO A 96 -13.78 13.32 6.07
C PRO A 96 -12.45 14.07 6.18
N LEU A 97 -11.75 14.19 5.05
CA LEU A 97 -10.49 14.93 4.91
C LEU A 97 -10.71 16.14 3.98
N PRO A 98 -11.16 17.29 4.51
CA PRO A 98 -11.68 18.40 3.69
C PRO A 98 -10.63 19.06 2.78
N THR A 99 -9.34 18.87 3.08
CA THR A 99 -8.23 19.47 2.34
C THR A 99 -7.56 18.52 1.34
N ILE A 100 -8.02 17.26 1.28
CA ILE A 100 -7.43 16.20 0.46
C ILE A 100 -8.45 15.73 -0.54
N ASP A 101 -8.05 15.61 -1.81
CA ASP A 101 -8.89 14.97 -2.82
C ASP A 101 -9.16 13.51 -2.44
N PRO A 102 -10.42 13.09 -2.25
CA PRO A 102 -10.80 11.71 -1.97
C PRO A 102 -10.17 10.69 -2.91
N GLN A 103 -9.98 11.03 -4.20
CA GLN A 103 -9.40 10.12 -5.17
C GLN A 103 -7.96 9.72 -4.82
N ILE A 104 -7.19 10.60 -4.18
CA ILE A 104 -5.81 10.28 -3.77
C ILE A 104 -5.81 9.14 -2.77
N VAL A 105 -6.74 9.14 -1.81
CA VAL A 105 -6.86 8.10 -0.79
C VAL A 105 -7.33 6.79 -1.42
N VAL A 106 -8.30 6.85 -2.34
CA VAL A 106 -8.82 5.68 -3.06
C VAL A 106 -7.73 5.01 -3.88
N LEU A 107 -7.02 5.76 -4.73
CA LEU A 107 -5.93 5.22 -5.56
C LEU A 107 -4.78 4.68 -4.71
N SER A 108 -4.48 5.33 -3.58
CA SER A 108 -3.48 4.85 -2.63
C SER A 108 -3.91 3.52 -2.00
N ALA A 109 -5.19 3.36 -1.66
CA ALA A 109 -5.73 2.13 -1.10
C ALA A 109 -5.67 0.98 -2.11
N GLU A 110 -6.06 1.21 -3.37
CA GLU A 110 -5.95 0.22 -4.44
C GLU A 110 -4.50 -0.25 -4.64
N ALA A 111 -3.57 0.70 -4.77
CA ALA A 111 -2.16 0.39 -5.00
C ALA A 111 -1.56 -0.36 -3.81
N ALA A 112 -1.90 0.02 -2.58
CA ALA A 112 -1.45 -0.67 -1.39
C ALA A 112 -2.04 -2.08 -1.27
N ALA A 113 -3.32 -2.27 -1.63
CA ALA A 113 -3.98 -3.57 -1.56
C ALA A 113 -3.37 -4.56 -2.56
N HIS A 114 -3.11 -4.11 -3.78
CA HIS A 114 -2.39 -4.90 -4.79
C HIS A 114 -1.01 -5.32 -4.29
N ARG A 115 -0.20 -4.38 -3.78
CA ARG A 115 1.15 -4.69 -3.28
C ARG A 115 1.13 -5.63 -2.07
N LEU A 116 0.19 -5.44 -1.16
CA LEU A 116 0.03 -6.32 0.00
C LEU A 116 -0.36 -7.73 -0.44
N TYR A 117 -1.28 -7.84 -1.40
CA TYR A 117 -1.68 -9.13 -1.97
C TYR A 117 -0.49 -9.85 -2.61
N ASP A 118 0.27 -9.15 -3.46
CA ASP A 118 1.48 -9.67 -4.08
C ASP A 118 2.52 -10.10 -3.05
N HIS A 119 2.72 -9.29 -2.01
CA HIS A 119 3.66 -9.60 -0.94
C HIS A 119 3.27 -10.87 -0.19
N GLU A 120 1.98 -11.12 0.05
CA GLU A 120 1.53 -12.28 0.82
C GLU A 120 1.44 -13.58 0.00
N HIS A 121 1.21 -13.47 -1.31
CA HIS A 121 0.94 -14.63 -2.17
C HIS A 121 2.10 -14.95 -3.12
N PHE A 122 2.97 -13.99 -3.42
CA PHE A 122 4.02 -14.13 -4.43
C PHE A 122 5.40 -13.67 -3.98
N ALA A 123 5.58 -13.13 -2.76
CA ALA A 123 6.91 -12.92 -2.21
C ALA A 123 7.57 -14.27 -1.88
N LYS A 124 8.13 -14.89 -2.92
CA LYS A 124 9.12 -15.96 -2.80
C LYS A 124 10.45 -15.30 -2.44
N PHE A 125 10.90 -15.52 -1.20
CA PHE A 125 12.33 -15.49 -0.88
C PHE A 125 12.89 -16.90 -1.10
#